data_AF-A0A7K7EI98-F1
#
_entry.id   AF-A0A7K7EI98-F1
#
_cell.length_a   1.000
_cell.length_b   1.000
_cell.length_c   1.000
_cell.angle_alpha   90.00
_cell.angle_beta   90.00
_cell.angle_gamma   90.00
#
_symmetry.space_group_name_H-M   'P 1'
#
loop_
_entity.id
_entity.type
_entity.pdbx_description
1 polymer ?
#
loop_
_entity_poly.entity_id
_entity_poly.type
_entity_poly.pdbx_seq_one_letter_code
_entity_poly.pdbx_strand_id
1 'polypeptide(L)'
;TTAAALERFTINFTITNLPYTSDLENPDSAKFNATKRVMNTMLDKLLKETSIGPDFHGCQTTAFRYGPGSDRDETRVDAVCTYSKEPSAAPLDRVGLYHQVSNKTRGITQLGPYSLHKDSLYVNG
;
A
#
# COMPACT_ATOMS: atom_id res chain seq x y z
N THR A 1 1.20 32.97 3.31
CA THR A 1 1.46 31.56 2.98
C THR A 1 0.53 30.72 3.83
N THR A 2 -0.48 30.11 3.22
CA THR A 2 -1.37 29.17 3.90
C THR A 2 -0.57 27.89 4.15
N ALA A 3 -0.61 27.32 5.34
CA ALA A 3 0.21 26.15 5.67
C ALA A 3 -0.30 24.89 4.96
N ALA A 4 0.62 24.03 4.51
CA ALA A 4 0.31 22.70 3.99
C ALA A 4 -0.52 21.89 5.00
N ALA A 5 -1.54 21.19 4.51
CA ALA A 5 -2.34 20.24 5.28
C ALA A 5 -1.82 18.82 5.08
N LEU A 6 -2.06 17.93 6.06
CA LEU A 6 -1.84 16.50 5.89
C LEU A 6 -3.09 15.86 5.31
N GLU A 7 -2.97 15.28 4.12
CA GLU A 7 -4.00 14.48 3.48
C GLU A 7 -3.62 12.99 3.50
N ARG A 8 -4.63 12.13 3.32
CA ARG A 8 -4.46 10.67 3.32
C ARG A 8 -5.08 10.06 2.07
N PHE A 9 -4.43 9.04 1.58
CA PHE A 9 -4.96 8.14 0.57
C PHE A 9 -4.77 6.70 1.03
N THR A 10 -5.47 5.79 0.37
CA THR A 10 -5.41 4.36 0.62
C THR A 10 -4.78 3.67 -0.57
N ILE A 11 -4.00 2.63 -0.27
CA ILE A 11 -3.52 1.69 -1.25
C ILE A 11 -3.89 0.29 -0.77
N ASN A 12 -4.49 -0.49 -1.66
CA ASN A 12 -4.87 -1.87 -1.39
C ASN A 12 -4.30 -2.75 -2.48
N PHE A 13 -3.85 -3.95 -2.13
CA PHE A 13 -3.40 -4.96 -3.08
C PHE A 13 -3.48 -6.34 -2.42
N THR A 14 -3.39 -7.40 -3.20
CA THR A 14 -3.40 -8.79 -2.72
C THR A 14 -2.07 -9.43 -3.03
N ILE A 15 -1.47 -10.05 -2.01
CA ILE A 15 -0.27 -10.87 -2.12
C ILE A 15 -0.70 -12.31 -2.28
N THR A 16 -0.17 -13.01 -3.28
CA THR A 16 -0.54 -14.39 -3.64
C THR A 16 0.38 -15.45 -3.06
N ASN A 17 1.53 -15.04 -2.49
CA ASN A 17 2.49 -15.93 -1.84
C ASN A 17 2.66 -15.62 -0.34
N LEU A 18 1.59 -15.15 0.30
CA LEU A 18 1.52 -14.91 1.74
C LEU A 18 0.21 -15.51 2.26
N PRO A 19 0.24 -16.73 2.82
CA PRO A 19 -0.95 -17.38 3.32
C PRO A 19 -1.59 -16.61 4.47
N TYR A 20 -2.91 -16.45 4.38
CA TYR A 20 -3.69 -15.82 5.44
C TYR A 20 -3.84 -16.80 6.61
N THR A 21 -3.36 -16.40 7.79
CA THR A 21 -3.37 -17.22 9.00
C THR A 21 -4.03 -16.45 10.15
N SER A 22 -4.48 -17.15 11.19
CA SER A 22 -5.01 -16.53 12.42
C SER A 22 -4.06 -15.51 13.04
N ASP A 23 -2.74 -15.71 12.89
CA ASP A 23 -1.77 -14.70 13.31
C ASP A 23 -1.85 -13.39 12.50
N LEU A 24 -2.16 -13.43 11.21
CA LEU A 24 -2.36 -12.22 10.40
C LEU A 24 -3.74 -11.59 10.62
N GLU A 25 -4.70 -12.34 11.18
CA GLU A 25 -5.97 -11.82 11.66
C GLU A 25 -5.82 -11.10 13.02
N ASN A 26 -4.92 -11.57 13.88
CA ASN A 26 -4.68 -11.01 15.21
C ASN A 26 -3.65 -9.85 15.19
N PRO A 27 -4.05 -8.59 15.45
CA PRO A 27 -3.15 -7.43 15.45
C PRO A 27 -2.04 -7.51 16.50
N ASP A 28 -2.23 -8.27 17.57
CA ASP A 28 -1.26 -8.41 18.67
C ASP A 28 -0.23 -9.51 18.39
N SER A 29 -0.38 -10.28 17.31
CA SER A 29 0.54 -11.36 17.01
C SER A 29 1.91 -10.84 16.54
N ALA A 30 2.95 -11.63 16.81
CA ALA A 30 4.29 -11.33 16.32
C ALA A 30 4.34 -11.32 14.78
N LYS A 31 3.60 -12.21 14.11
CA LYS A 31 3.57 -12.31 12.65
C LYS A 31 2.90 -11.10 12.02
N PHE A 32 1.78 -10.61 12.59
CA PHE A 32 1.11 -9.39 12.14
C PHE A 32 2.08 -8.21 12.24
N ASN A 33 2.69 -8.01 13.41
CA ASN A 33 3.60 -6.91 13.65
C ASN A 33 4.84 -6.93 12.74
N ALA A 34 5.44 -8.11 12.54
CA ALA A 34 6.56 -8.29 11.63
C ALA A 34 6.16 -7.99 10.18
N THR A 35 5.05 -8.57 9.70
CA THR A 35 4.56 -8.39 8.33
C THR A 35 4.19 -6.93 8.07
N LYS A 36 3.53 -6.26 9.02
CA LYS A 36 3.20 -4.83 8.96
C LYS A 36 4.45 -3.96 8.79
N ARG A 37 5.51 -4.22 9.56
CA ARG A 37 6.78 -3.47 9.43
C ARG A 37 7.41 -3.63 8.05
N VAL A 38 7.42 -4.86 7.53
CA VAL A 38 7.93 -5.16 6.19
C VAL A 38 7.10 -4.45 5.12
N MET A 39 5.77 -4.55 5.19
CA MET A 39 4.85 -3.89 4.25
C MET A 39 5.00 -2.37 4.25
N ASN A 40 5.03 -1.74 5.42
CA ASN A 40 5.24 -0.29 5.54
C ASN A 40 6.55 0.12 4.87
N THR A 41 7.64 -0.59 5.15
CA THR A 41 8.96 -0.27 4.57
C THR A 41 8.96 -0.39 3.04
N MET A 42 8.30 -1.42 2.50
CA MET A 42 8.20 -1.62 1.05
C MET A 42 7.35 -0.55 0.37
N LEU A 43 6.19 -0.21 0.95
CA LEU A 43 5.31 0.84 0.44
C LEU A 43 5.97 2.21 0.52
N ASP A 44 6.68 2.49 1.62
CA ASP A 44 7.39 3.75 1.79
C ASP A 44 8.48 3.92 0.73
N LYS A 45 9.27 2.88 0.48
CA LYS A 45 10.29 2.91 -0.57
C LYS A 45 9.65 3.08 -1.95
N LEU A 46 8.59 2.32 -2.22
CA LEU A 46 7.89 2.36 -3.51
C LEU A 46 7.34 3.76 -3.83
N LEU A 47 6.65 4.38 -2.87
CA LEU A 47 5.98 5.66 -3.04
C LEU A 47 6.93 6.87 -2.99
N LYS A 48 8.06 6.76 -2.28
CA LYS A 48 9.12 7.76 -2.35
C LYS A 48 9.72 7.92 -3.75
N GLU A 49 9.62 6.88 -4.57
CA GLU A 49 10.12 6.92 -5.95
C GLU A 49 9.04 7.30 -6.98
N THR A 50 7.81 7.63 -6.56
CA THR A 50 6.75 8.15 -7.45
C THR A 50 6.66 9.67 -7.36
N SER A 51 5.80 10.27 -8.16
CA SER A 51 5.56 11.72 -8.19
C SER A 51 5.10 12.30 -6.85
N ILE A 52 4.57 11.48 -5.93
CA ILE A 52 4.17 11.94 -4.59
C ILE A 52 5.36 12.00 -3.61
N GLY A 53 6.49 11.38 -3.96
CA GLY A 53 7.66 11.24 -3.10
C GLY A 53 8.12 12.51 -2.37
N PRO A 54 8.16 13.69 -3.02
CA PRO A 54 8.54 14.95 -2.36
C PRO A 54 7.67 15.33 -1.17
N ASP A 55 6.37 15.02 -1.24
CA ASP A 55 5.37 15.40 -0.24
C ASP A 55 4.97 14.22 0.67
N PHE A 56 5.50 13.03 0.41
CA PHE A 56 5.09 11.79 1.05
C PHE A 56 5.73 11.58 2.42
N HIS A 57 4.91 11.24 3.43
CA HIS A 57 5.36 11.04 4.81
C HIS A 57 5.49 9.57 5.20
N GLY A 58 4.69 8.69 4.62
CA GLY A 58 4.73 7.26 4.92
C GLY A 58 3.37 6.57 4.80
N CYS A 59 3.42 5.24 4.76
CA CYS A 59 2.25 4.37 4.80
C CYS A 59 2.21 3.55 6.09
N GLN A 60 0.99 3.33 6.54
CA GLN A 60 0.68 2.45 7.63
C GLN A 60 -0.28 1.36 7.13
N THR A 61 0.20 0.13 7.13
CA THR A 61 -0.64 -1.05 6.91
C THR A 61 -1.61 -1.15 8.09
N THR A 62 -2.91 -1.10 7.78
CA THR A 62 -4.00 -1.09 8.76
C THR A 62 -4.56 -2.49 8.99
N ALA A 63 -4.60 -3.33 7.96
CA ALA A 63 -5.14 -4.67 8.06
C ALA A 63 -4.51 -5.65 7.06
N PHE A 64 -4.52 -6.92 7.46
CA PHE A 64 -4.39 -8.07 6.56
C PHE A 64 -5.73 -8.79 6.54
N ARG A 65 -6.25 -9.08 5.36
CA ARG A 65 -7.55 -9.74 5.19
C ARG A 65 -7.42 -10.95 4.27
N TYR A 66 -8.40 -11.83 4.35
CA TYR A 66 -8.55 -12.92 3.38
C TYR A 66 -8.60 -12.35 1.96
N GLY A 67 -7.80 -12.90 1.05
CA GLY A 67 -7.80 -12.51 -0.36
C GLY A 67 -9.11 -12.86 -1.08
N PRO A 68 -9.40 -12.23 -2.23
CA PRO A 68 -10.57 -12.58 -3.03
C PRO A 68 -10.44 -13.94 -3.73
N GLY A 69 -9.23 -14.51 -3.82
CA GLY A 69 -9.00 -15.84 -4.38
C GLY A 69 -9.63 -16.96 -3.57
N SER A 70 -9.92 -18.07 -4.25
CA SER A 70 -10.41 -19.30 -3.65
C SER A 70 -9.37 -19.99 -2.77
N ASP A 71 -8.10 -19.62 -2.92
CA ASP A 71 -6.96 -20.25 -2.26
C ASP A 71 -6.60 -19.53 -0.95
N ARG A 72 -6.35 -20.32 0.10
CA ARG A 72 -5.93 -19.83 1.44
C ARG A 72 -4.55 -19.15 1.44
N ASP A 73 -3.89 -19.10 0.28
CA ASP A 73 -2.54 -18.57 0.11
C ASP A 73 -2.51 -17.07 -0.22
N GLU A 74 -3.68 -16.44 -0.35
CA GLU A 74 -3.80 -15.01 -0.63
C GLU A 74 -4.09 -14.17 0.61
N THR A 75 -3.34 -13.07 0.77
CA THR A 75 -3.58 -12.04 1.79
C THR A 75 -3.78 -10.69 1.13
N ARG A 76 -4.95 -10.08 1.35
CA ARG A 76 -5.18 -8.67 1.00
C ARG A 76 -4.52 -7.77 2.04
N VAL A 77 -3.78 -6.78 1.56
CA VAL A 77 -3.13 -5.74 2.35
C VAL A 77 -3.91 -4.45 2.18
N ASP A 78 -4.28 -3.82 3.28
CA ASP A 78 -4.82 -2.46 3.29
C ASP A 78 -3.84 -1.52 3.98
N ALA A 79 -3.49 -0.42 3.32
CA ALA A 79 -2.62 0.59 3.89
C ALA A 79 -3.17 1.99 3.67
N VAL A 80 -2.93 2.85 4.66
CA VAL A 80 -3.24 4.28 4.63
C VAL A 80 -1.93 5.04 4.54
N CYS A 81 -1.82 5.91 3.56
CA CYS A 81 -0.62 6.65 3.22
C CYS A 81 -0.88 8.14 3.43
N THR A 82 0.10 8.84 4.02
CA THR A 82 -0.03 10.26 4.38
C THR A 82 0.93 11.09 3.53
N TYR A 83 0.45 12.24 3.06
CA TYR A 83 1.25 13.20 2.31
C TYR A 83 0.87 14.64 2.70
N SER A 84 1.81 15.58 2.52
CA SER A 84 1.56 17.00 2.64
C SER A 84 0.93 17.52 1.36
N LYS A 85 -0.06 18.41 1.48
CA LYS A 85 -0.65 19.07 0.34
C LYS A 85 -0.82 20.55 0.63
N GLU A 86 -0.20 21.36 -0.21
CA GLU A 86 -0.40 22.80 -0.21
C GLU A 86 -1.84 23.14 -0.64
N PRO A 87 -2.50 24.14 -0.04
CA PRO A 87 -3.89 24.47 -0.38
C PRO A 87 -4.12 24.83 -1.85
N SER A 88 -3.08 25.30 -2.55
CA SER A 88 -3.11 25.60 -3.99
C SER A 88 -2.70 24.43 -4.89
N ALA A 89 -2.24 23.31 -4.33
CA ALA A 89 -1.85 22.14 -5.10
C ALA A 89 -3.06 21.42 -5.67
N ALA A 90 -2.88 20.80 -6.84
CA ALA A 90 -3.91 19.96 -7.43
C ALA A 90 -4.26 18.78 -6.49
N PRO A 91 -5.46 18.21 -6.59
CA PRO A 91 -5.79 16.96 -5.92
C PRO A 91 -4.84 15.84 -6.32
N LEU A 92 -4.73 14.81 -5.47
CA LEU A 92 -3.95 13.62 -5.77
C LEU A 92 -4.36 13.02 -7.11
N ASP A 93 -3.41 12.90 -8.04
CA ASP A 93 -3.61 12.16 -9.28
C ASP A 93 -3.59 10.65 -9.00
N ARG A 94 -4.74 10.13 -8.58
CA ARG A 94 -4.94 8.72 -8.23
C ARG A 94 -4.61 7.78 -9.40
N VAL A 95 -4.93 8.20 -10.62
CA VAL A 95 -4.72 7.40 -11.85
C VAL A 95 -3.25 7.39 -12.22
N GLY A 96 -2.58 8.55 -12.21
CA GLY A 96 -1.15 8.64 -12.43
C GLY A 96 -0.36 7.89 -11.36
N LEU A 97 -0.76 7.97 -10.09
CA LEU A 97 -0.13 7.21 -9.01
C LEU A 97 -0.33 5.70 -9.20
N TYR A 98 -1.54 5.26 -9.57
CA TYR A 98 -1.81 3.85 -9.91
C TYR A 98 -0.87 3.34 -11.01
N HIS A 99 -0.70 4.09 -12.11
CA HIS A 99 0.19 3.68 -13.20
C HIS A 99 1.66 3.62 -12.79
N GLN A 100 2.12 4.58 -11.97
CA GLN A 100 3.49 4.57 -11.46
C GLN A 100 3.75 3.38 -10.54
N VAL A 101 2.82 3.10 -9.62
CA VAL A 101 2.88 1.93 -8.73
C VAL A 101 2.84 0.63 -9.56
N SER A 102 1.95 0.55 -10.54
CA SER A 102 1.85 -0.60 -11.45
C SER A 102 3.17 -0.86 -12.18
N ASN A 103 3.77 0.17 -12.79
CA ASN A 103 5.06 0.05 -13.48
C ASN A 103 6.16 -0.42 -12.52
N LYS A 104 6.28 0.20 -11.35
CA LYS A 104 7.29 -0.15 -10.34
C LYS A 104 7.09 -1.54 -9.73
N THR A 105 5.89 -2.11 -9.82
CA THR A 105 5.56 -3.46 -9.36
C THR A 105 5.50 -4.48 -10.50
N ARG A 106 6.18 -4.20 -11.62
CA ARG A 106 6.22 -5.07 -12.82
C ARG A 106 4.81 -5.38 -13.34
N GLY A 107 3.99 -4.35 -13.46
CA GLY A 107 2.59 -4.49 -13.84
C GLY A 107 1.73 -5.16 -12.76
N ILE A 108 1.97 -4.84 -11.48
CA ILE A 108 1.21 -5.36 -10.32
C ILE A 108 1.41 -6.88 -10.15
N THR A 109 2.57 -7.40 -10.51
CA THR A 109 2.86 -8.83 -10.34
C THR A 109 3.89 -9.10 -9.25
N GLN A 110 4.68 -8.09 -8.86
CA GLN A 110 5.75 -8.28 -7.90
C GLN A 110 6.06 -7.01 -7.08
N LEU A 111 6.17 -7.18 -5.76
CA LEU A 111 6.70 -6.18 -4.83
C LEU A 111 7.77 -6.82 -3.94
N GLY A 112 9.03 -6.64 -4.31
CA GLY A 112 10.15 -7.29 -3.61
C GLY A 112 10.02 -8.83 -3.65
N PRO A 113 9.96 -9.51 -2.50
CA PRO A 113 9.78 -10.97 -2.42
C PRO A 113 8.32 -11.42 -2.57
N TYR A 114 7.37 -10.48 -2.63
CA TYR A 114 5.95 -10.80 -2.69
C TYR A 114 5.43 -10.80 -4.13
N SER A 115 4.69 -11.86 -4.47
CA SER A 115 3.93 -11.97 -5.70
C SER A 115 2.57 -11.32 -5.50
N LEU A 116 2.10 -10.57 -6.49
CA LEU A 116 0.88 -9.78 -6.39
C LEU A 116 -0.19 -10.28 -7.35
N HIS A 117 -1.45 -10.18 -6.94
CA HIS A 117 -2.58 -10.40 -7.83
C HIS A 117 -2.75 -9.17 -8.74
N LYS A 118 -2.58 -9.36 -10.04
CA LYS A 118 -2.51 -8.29 -11.06
C LYS A 118 -3.65 -7.28 -10.98
N ASP A 119 -4.88 -7.75 -10.76
CA ASP A 119 -6.07 -6.90 -10.79
C ASP A 119 -6.48 -6.38 -9.39
N SER A 120 -5.63 -6.54 -8.38
CA SER A 120 -5.99 -6.24 -6.99
C SER A 120 -5.56 -4.85 -6.50
N LEU A 121 -4.68 -4.17 -7.24
CA LEU A 121 -4.19 -2.84 -6.86
C LEU A 121 -5.32 -1.83 -6.96
N TYR A 122 -5.53 -1.07 -5.88
CA TYR A 122 -6.47 0.03 -5.83
C TYR A 122 -5.86 1.21 -5.08
N VAL A 123 -5.99 2.41 -5.63
CA VAL A 123 -5.54 3.66 -5.03
C VAL A 123 -6.74 4.59 -4.90
N ASN A 124 -7.02 5.06 -3.69
CA ASN A 124 -8.18 5.92 -3.43
C ASN A 124 -7.85 7.05 -2.47
N GLY A 125 -8.50 8.20 -2.62
CA GLY A 125 -8.30 9.44 -1.85
C GLY A 125 -9.48 10.36 -2.05
#